data_AF-A0A382WMK9-F1
#
_entry.id   AF-A0A382WMK9-F1
#
_cell.length_a   1.000
_cell.length_b   1.000
_cell.length_c   1.000
_cell.angle_alpha   90.00
_cell.angle_beta   90.00
_cell.angle_gamma   90.00
#
_symmetry.space_group_name_H-M   'P 1'
#
loop_
_entity.id
_entity.type
_entity.pdbx_description
1 polymer ?
#
loop_
_entity_poly.entity_id
_entity_poly.type
_entity_poly.pdbx_seq_one_letter_code
_entity_poly.pdbx_strand_id
1 'polypeptide(L)'
;GEEMLQAVLLEMDRQSSTNVDDPAFQALNQELRDRAAELGTRRGVPAEALNQLIQGVDEPGAFADLVSFYLELPTEDKQELLETLDDEERMRSALVAVERELARLDAQEEIQARVQEELGERQREMLLREQLKQIQRELGDEDERDDVEDLRERVKELKLRDEQATEVERELKRLERTSPQSAEYQVIRTFLEWVTELPWNVRSEDKIDLSLSSEILDDDHYGLEDVKDRVLEFLAVRKLQLERFPDSETQEEGDDKDEGAKNKDNDEGEGGAHTA
;
A
#
# COMPACT_ATOMS: atom_id res chain seq x y z
N GLY A 1 -3.46 -65.91 4.40
CA GLY A 1 -4.16 -64.65 4.69
C GLY A 1 -4.51 -64.08 3.35
N GLU A 2 -5.75 -64.30 2.91
CA GLU A 2 -6.23 -63.85 1.61
C GLU A 2 -7.65 -63.35 1.84
N GLU A 3 -7.77 -62.07 2.15
CA GLU A 3 -9.03 -61.35 2.01
C GLU A 3 -9.21 -61.05 0.53
N MET A 4 -9.83 -61.98 -0.18
CA MET A 4 -10.19 -61.81 -1.59
C MET A 4 -11.39 -60.88 -1.67
N LEU A 5 -11.23 -59.72 -2.32
CA LEU A 5 -12.34 -58.84 -2.68
C LEU A 5 -13.28 -59.61 -3.62
N GLN A 6 -14.53 -59.79 -3.20
CA GLN A 6 -15.56 -60.45 -4.00
C GLN A 6 -16.30 -59.37 -4.80
N ALA A 7 -16.05 -59.28 -6.10
CA ALA A 7 -16.78 -58.37 -6.99
C ALA A 7 -18.09 -59.04 -7.45
N VAL A 8 -19.22 -58.38 -7.22
CA VAL A 8 -20.52 -58.78 -7.78
C VAL A 8 -20.69 -58.02 -9.08
N LEU A 9 -20.68 -58.74 -10.20
CA LEU A 9 -20.91 -58.18 -11.53
C LEU A 9 -22.42 -58.24 -11.82
N LEU A 10 -23.04 -57.08 -11.99
CA LEU A 10 -24.41 -56.94 -12.47
C LEU A 10 -24.34 -56.50 -13.93
N GLU A 11 -24.80 -57.33 -14.85
CA GLU A 11 -24.98 -56.91 -16.24
C GLU A 11 -26.16 -55.94 -16.28
N MET A 12 -25.90 -54.70 -16.69
CA MET A 12 -26.90 -53.66 -16.88
C MET A 12 -27.06 -53.42 -18.38
N ASP A 13 -28.28 -53.62 -18.89
CA ASP A 13 -28.59 -53.29 -20.27
C ASP A 13 -28.76 -51.77 -20.43
N ARG A 14 -28.09 -51.19 -21.42
CA ARG A 14 -28.24 -49.77 -21.75
C ARG A 14 -29.69 -49.49 -22.16
N GLN A 15 -30.24 -48.40 -21.65
CA GLN A 15 -31.55 -47.92 -22.09
C GLN A 15 -31.31 -46.94 -23.25
N SER A 16 -31.30 -47.49 -24.47
CA SER A 16 -31.29 -46.68 -25.69
C SER A 16 -32.46 -45.71 -25.68
N SER A 17 -32.29 -44.52 -26.24
CA SER A 17 -33.35 -43.51 -26.28
C SER A 17 -34.64 -44.06 -26.90
N THR A 18 -35.77 -43.61 -26.36
CA THR A 18 -37.10 -44.10 -26.76
C THR A 18 -37.47 -43.65 -28.20
N ASN A 19 -36.77 -42.67 -28.78
CA ASN A 19 -36.95 -42.23 -30.17
C ASN A 19 -35.72 -41.46 -30.73
N VAL A 20 -34.88 -42.14 -31.51
CA VAL A 20 -33.68 -41.57 -32.15
C VAL A 20 -34.01 -40.45 -33.17
N ASP A 21 -35.25 -40.44 -33.70
CA ASP A 21 -35.71 -39.45 -34.68
C ASP A 21 -36.38 -38.22 -34.03
N ASP A 22 -36.40 -38.12 -32.70
CA ASP A 22 -36.92 -36.93 -32.02
C ASP A 22 -36.03 -35.70 -32.30
N PRO A 23 -36.58 -34.58 -32.84
CA PRO A 23 -35.82 -33.36 -33.07
C PRO A 23 -35.07 -32.83 -31.84
N ALA A 24 -35.63 -33.00 -30.63
CA ALA A 24 -34.98 -32.55 -29.40
C ALA A 24 -33.71 -33.36 -29.09
N PHE A 25 -33.77 -34.67 -29.27
CA PHE A 25 -32.64 -35.58 -29.08
C PHE A 25 -31.51 -35.31 -30.09
N GLN A 26 -31.86 -35.07 -31.36
CA GLN A 26 -30.89 -34.71 -32.40
C GLN A 26 -30.22 -33.37 -32.11
N ALA A 27 -30.99 -32.37 -31.66
CA ALA A 27 -30.45 -31.07 -31.27
C ALA A 27 -29.48 -31.19 -30.08
N LEU A 28 -29.80 -32.00 -29.07
CA LEU A 28 -28.92 -32.26 -27.94
C LEU A 28 -27.60 -32.91 -28.36
N ASN A 29 -27.66 -33.93 -29.21
CA ASN A 29 -26.46 -34.59 -29.73
C ASN A 29 -25.58 -33.63 -30.53
N GLN A 30 -26.19 -32.76 -31.36
CA GLN A 30 -25.47 -31.76 -32.12
C GLN A 30 -24.81 -30.72 -31.20
N GLU A 31 -25.55 -30.19 -30.22
CA GLU A 31 -25.01 -29.22 -29.25
C GLU A 31 -23.84 -29.82 -28.46
N LEU A 32 -23.95 -31.06 -27.98
CA LEU A 32 -22.87 -31.74 -27.27
C LEU A 32 -21.61 -31.88 -28.15
N ARG A 33 -21.78 -32.21 -29.44
CA ARG A 33 -20.67 -32.31 -30.39
C ARG A 33 -20.00 -30.96 -30.63
N ASP A 34 -20.79 -29.91 -30.82
CA ASP A 34 -20.29 -28.56 -31.08
C ASP A 34 -19.53 -28.01 -29.86
N ARG A 35 -20.07 -28.19 -28.65
CA ARG A 35 -19.38 -27.76 -27.42
C ARG A 35 -18.15 -28.61 -27.10
N ALA A 36 -18.19 -29.92 -27.35
CA ALA A 36 -17.00 -30.77 -27.22
C ALA A 36 -15.90 -30.39 -28.22
N ALA A 37 -16.27 -30.00 -29.45
CA ALA A 37 -15.34 -29.47 -30.45
C ALA A 37 -14.71 -28.15 -30.01
N GLU A 38 -15.50 -27.24 -29.46
CA GLU A 38 -15.02 -25.99 -28.90
C GLU A 38 -14.00 -26.25 -27.78
N LEU A 39 -14.35 -27.13 -26.83
CA LEU A 39 -13.47 -27.50 -25.73
C LEU A 39 -12.15 -28.12 -26.21
N GLY A 40 -12.21 -29.04 -27.17
CA GLY A 40 -11.01 -29.66 -27.75
C GLY A 40 -10.10 -28.63 -28.43
N THR A 41 -10.68 -27.66 -29.13
CA THR A 41 -9.94 -26.59 -29.80
C THR A 41 -9.25 -25.68 -28.80
N ARG A 42 -9.96 -25.24 -27.75
CA ARG A 42 -9.39 -24.39 -26.69
C ARG A 42 -8.28 -25.08 -25.90
N ARG A 43 -8.35 -26.42 -25.76
CA ARG A 43 -7.28 -27.24 -25.17
C ARG A 43 -6.11 -27.51 -26.12
N GLY A 44 -6.14 -26.99 -27.36
CA GLY A 44 -5.05 -27.11 -28.32
C GLY A 44 -4.99 -28.45 -29.06
N VAL A 45 -6.08 -29.21 -29.09
CA VAL A 45 -6.16 -30.44 -29.90
C VAL A 45 -6.16 -30.06 -31.39
N PRO A 46 -5.32 -30.69 -32.24
CA PRO A 46 -5.35 -30.43 -33.68
C PRO A 46 -6.73 -30.66 -34.28
N ALA A 47 -7.20 -29.73 -35.10
CA ALA A 47 -8.54 -29.77 -35.68
C ALA A 47 -8.81 -31.06 -36.48
N GLU A 48 -7.80 -31.62 -37.15
CA GLU A 48 -7.91 -32.88 -37.89
C GLU A 48 -8.18 -34.07 -36.96
N ALA A 49 -7.45 -34.16 -35.85
CA ALA A 49 -7.61 -35.22 -34.86
C ALA A 49 -8.96 -35.10 -34.13
N LEU A 50 -9.38 -33.87 -33.82
CA LEU A 50 -10.66 -33.60 -33.18
C LEU A 50 -11.85 -33.96 -34.08
N ASN A 51 -11.79 -33.58 -35.36
CA ASN A 51 -12.82 -33.95 -36.33
C ASN A 51 -12.91 -35.47 -36.54
N GLN A 52 -11.78 -36.17 -36.60
CA GLN A 52 -11.76 -37.64 -36.68
C GLN A 52 -12.37 -38.29 -35.44
N LEU A 53 -12.10 -37.75 -34.26
CA LEU A 53 -12.63 -38.26 -33.00
C LEU A 53 -14.16 -38.06 -32.91
N ILE A 54 -14.65 -36.88 -33.31
CA ILE A 54 -16.07 -36.54 -33.25
C ILE A 54 -16.86 -37.31 -34.32
N GLN A 55 -16.37 -37.35 -35.56
CA GLN A 55 -17.06 -38.04 -36.65
C GLN A 55 -16.88 -39.57 -36.61
N GLY A 56 -15.92 -40.07 -35.83
CA GLY A 56 -15.63 -41.50 -35.71
C GLY A 56 -16.62 -42.29 -34.85
N VAL A 57 -17.49 -41.60 -34.09
CA VAL A 57 -18.51 -42.23 -33.24
C VAL A 57 -19.88 -41.75 -33.67
N ASP A 58 -20.69 -42.64 -34.26
CA ASP A 58 -22.04 -42.34 -34.74
C ASP A 58 -23.08 -42.39 -33.60
N GLU A 59 -22.90 -43.30 -32.65
CA GLU A 59 -23.86 -43.53 -31.57
C GLU A 59 -23.78 -42.42 -30.50
N PRO A 60 -24.88 -41.67 -30.26
CA PRO A 60 -24.87 -40.53 -29.34
C PRO A 60 -24.50 -40.88 -27.89
N GLY A 61 -24.98 -42.02 -27.41
CA GLY A 61 -24.63 -42.53 -26.08
C GLY A 61 -23.15 -42.87 -25.93
N ALA A 62 -22.53 -43.44 -26.97
CA ALA A 62 -21.09 -43.72 -26.98
C ALA A 62 -20.25 -42.44 -27.12
N PHE A 63 -20.78 -41.43 -27.83
CA PHE A 63 -20.14 -40.12 -27.91
C PHE A 63 -20.12 -39.42 -26.55
N ALA A 64 -21.19 -39.51 -25.76
CA ALA A 64 -21.21 -38.98 -24.38
C ALA A 64 -20.14 -39.65 -23.49
N ASP A 65 -19.95 -40.96 -23.62
CA ASP A 65 -18.91 -41.70 -22.88
C ASP A 65 -17.50 -41.23 -23.30
N LEU A 66 -17.30 -41.03 -24.61
CA LEU A 66 -16.04 -40.54 -25.16
C LEU A 66 -15.72 -39.12 -24.65
N VAL A 67 -16.69 -38.22 -24.66
CA VAL A 67 -16.53 -36.86 -24.11
C VAL A 67 -16.17 -36.95 -22.63
N SER A 68 -16.89 -37.76 -21.86
CA SER A 68 -16.66 -37.96 -20.41
C SER A 68 -15.25 -38.48 -20.09
N PHE A 69 -14.66 -39.30 -20.97
CA PHE A 69 -13.28 -39.77 -20.85
C PHE A 69 -12.27 -38.60 -20.88
N TYR A 70 -12.45 -37.66 -21.82
CA TYR A 70 -11.56 -36.52 -21.99
C TYR A 70 -11.82 -35.36 -21.02
N LEU A 71 -12.97 -35.35 -20.33
CA LEU A 71 -13.24 -34.39 -19.27
C LEU A 71 -12.40 -34.69 -18.02
N GLU A 72 -11.91 -33.63 -17.39
CA GLU A 72 -11.14 -33.70 -16.14
C GLU A 72 -12.09 -33.67 -14.94
N LEU A 73 -12.93 -34.69 -14.83
CA LEU A 73 -13.88 -34.84 -13.73
C LEU A 73 -13.30 -35.71 -12.60
N PRO A 74 -13.72 -35.46 -11.34
CA PRO A 74 -13.53 -36.41 -10.25
C PRO A 74 -14.01 -37.82 -10.61
N THR A 75 -13.38 -38.84 -10.02
CA THR A 75 -13.73 -40.24 -10.30
C THR A 75 -15.19 -40.56 -9.97
N GLU A 76 -15.74 -39.94 -8.93
CA GLU A 76 -17.14 -40.09 -8.51
C GLU A 76 -18.10 -39.60 -9.62
N ASP A 77 -17.89 -38.39 -10.14
CA ASP A 77 -18.68 -37.81 -11.23
C ASP A 77 -18.58 -38.64 -12.53
N LYS A 78 -17.38 -39.18 -12.83
CA LYS A 78 -17.21 -40.08 -13.99
C LYS A 78 -17.98 -41.38 -13.81
N GLN A 79 -18.03 -41.91 -12.60
CA GLN A 79 -18.79 -43.11 -12.28
C GLN A 79 -20.30 -42.84 -12.40
N GLU A 80 -20.79 -41.72 -11.89
CA GLU A 80 -22.20 -41.32 -12.01
C GLU A 80 -22.65 -41.17 -13.48
N LEU A 81 -21.80 -40.59 -14.32
CA LEU A 81 -22.06 -40.53 -15.77
C LEU A 81 -22.16 -41.91 -16.40
N LEU A 82 -21.28 -42.85 -16.02
CA LEU A 82 -21.31 -44.23 -16.54
C LEU A 82 -22.50 -45.04 -16.01
N GLU A 83 -22.99 -44.75 -14.82
CA GLU A 83 -24.16 -45.40 -14.22
C GLU A 83 -25.49 -44.89 -14.80
N THR A 84 -25.48 -43.72 -15.46
CA THR A 84 -26.63 -43.18 -16.18
C THR A 84 -26.90 -44.00 -17.45
N LEU A 85 -27.82 -44.96 -17.35
CA LEU A 85 -28.15 -45.88 -18.46
C LEU A 85 -28.91 -45.23 -19.62
N ASP A 86 -29.66 -44.16 -19.35
CA ASP A 86 -30.41 -43.40 -20.35
C ASP A 86 -29.47 -42.50 -21.15
N ASP A 87 -29.43 -42.69 -22.47
CA ASP A 87 -28.52 -41.95 -23.35
C ASP A 87 -28.81 -40.44 -23.37
N GLU A 88 -30.08 -40.04 -23.26
CA GLU A 88 -30.47 -38.63 -23.31
C GLU A 88 -30.03 -37.91 -22.02
N GLU A 89 -30.29 -38.52 -20.87
CA GLU A 89 -29.88 -38.02 -19.56
C GLU A 89 -28.34 -37.99 -19.43
N ARG A 90 -27.65 -39.00 -19.95
CA ARG A 90 -26.18 -39.04 -19.96
C ARG A 90 -25.60 -37.95 -20.85
N MET A 91 -26.16 -37.72 -22.05
CA MET A 91 -25.74 -36.62 -22.92
C MET A 91 -25.96 -35.24 -22.29
N ARG A 92 -27.10 -35.02 -21.62
CA ARG A 92 -27.35 -33.76 -20.89
C ARG A 92 -26.33 -33.55 -19.79
N SER A 93 -26.03 -34.59 -19.02
CA SER A 93 -25.07 -34.52 -17.92
C SER A 93 -23.65 -34.27 -18.44
N ALA A 94 -23.25 -34.93 -19.53
CA ALA A 94 -21.99 -34.67 -20.22
C ALA A 94 -21.92 -33.23 -20.75
N LEU A 95 -22.99 -32.72 -21.34
CA LEU A 95 -23.06 -31.34 -21.85
C LEU A 95 -22.86 -30.31 -20.72
N VAL A 96 -23.53 -30.50 -19.58
CA VAL A 96 -23.35 -29.65 -18.40
C VAL A 96 -21.90 -29.66 -17.92
N ALA A 97 -21.26 -30.83 -17.92
CA ALA A 97 -19.86 -30.97 -17.55
C ALA A 97 -18.92 -30.26 -18.54
N VAL A 98 -19.19 -30.34 -19.85
CA VAL A 98 -18.46 -29.60 -20.90
C VAL A 98 -18.61 -28.09 -20.71
N GLU A 99 -19.82 -27.59 -20.49
CA GLU A 99 -20.05 -26.15 -20.30
C GLU A 99 -19.35 -25.60 -19.06
N ARG A 100 -19.38 -26.36 -17.95
CA ARG A 100 -18.66 -25.99 -16.73
C ARG A 100 -17.16 -25.89 -16.98
N GLU A 101 -16.62 -26.78 -17.79
CA GLU A 101 -15.21 -26.78 -18.14
C GLU A 101 -14.83 -25.62 -19.07
N LEU A 102 -15.68 -25.29 -20.05
CA LEU A 102 -15.51 -24.09 -20.88
C LEU A 102 -15.52 -22.82 -20.04
N ALA A 103 -16.47 -22.69 -19.09
CA ALA A 103 -16.53 -21.55 -18.18
C ALA A 103 -15.27 -21.44 -17.29
N ARG A 104 -14.69 -22.57 -16.90
CA ARG A 104 -13.41 -22.60 -16.17
C ARG A 104 -12.27 -22.05 -17.03
N LEU A 105 -12.20 -22.43 -18.30
CA LEU A 105 -11.19 -21.91 -19.24
C LEU A 105 -11.36 -20.41 -19.49
N ASP A 106 -12.59 -19.93 -19.69
CA ASP A 106 -12.88 -18.49 -19.84
C ASP A 106 -12.36 -17.69 -18.64
N ALA A 107 -12.63 -18.15 -17.43
CA ALA A 107 -12.14 -17.51 -16.21
C ALA A 107 -10.61 -17.53 -16.12
N GLN A 108 -9.96 -18.62 -16.55
CA GLN A 108 -8.49 -18.70 -16.58
C GLN A 108 -7.88 -17.72 -17.58
N GLU A 109 -8.45 -17.60 -18.77
CA GLU A 109 -8.02 -16.64 -19.80
C GLU A 109 -8.20 -15.19 -19.33
N GLU A 110 -9.32 -14.88 -18.68
CA GLU A 110 -9.56 -13.55 -18.11
C GLU A 110 -8.54 -13.20 -17.01
N ILE A 111 -8.27 -14.14 -16.10
CA ILE A 111 -7.25 -13.96 -15.07
C ILE A 111 -5.88 -13.74 -15.71
N GLN A 112 -5.52 -14.52 -16.72
CA GLN A 112 -4.24 -14.39 -17.41
C GLN A 112 -4.12 -13.02 -18.10
N ALA A 113 -5.18 -12.54 -18.75
CA ALA A 113 -5.21 -11.22 -19.38
C ALA A 113 -4.99 -10.09 -18.36
N ARG A 114 -5.70 -10.13 -17.22
CA ARG A 114 -5.54 -9.14 -16.14
C ARG A 114 -4.11 -9.13 -15.56
N VAL A 115 -3.53 -10.31 -15.33
CA VAL A 115 -2.16 -10.43 -14.83
C VAL A 115 -1.15 -9.83 -15.83
N GLN A 116 -1.35 -10.05 -17.13
CA GLN A 116 -0.47 -9.46 -18.16
C GLN A 116 -0.60 -7.93 -18.23
N GLU A 117 -1.81 -7.39 -18.06
CA GLU A 117 -2.05 -5.95 -17.99
C GLU A 117 -1.33 -5.32 -16.78
N GLU A 118 -1.51 -5.88 -15.59
CA GLU A 118 -0.84 -5.42 -14.36
C GLU A 118 0.69 -5.48 -14.47
N LEU A 119 1.22 -6.58 -15.03
CA LEU A 119 2.66 -6.70 -15.28
C LEU A 119 3.15 -5.64 -16.27
N GLY A 120 2.40 -5.38 -17.33
CA GLY A 120 2.71 -4.35 -18.32
C GLY A 120 2.66 -2.93 -17.74
N GLU A 121 1.71 -2.63 -16.86
CA GLU A 121 1.66 -1.36 -16.11
C GLU A 121 2.85 -1.21 -15.17
N ARG A 122 3.17 -2.25 -14.39
CA ARG A 122 4.31 -2.22 -13.46
C ARG A 122 5.65 -2.08 -14.18
N GLN A 123 5.84 -2.76 -15.32
CA GLN A 123 7.02 -2.61 -16.16
C GLN A 123 7.14 -1.18 -16.73
N ARG A 124 6.02 -0.61 -17.18
CA ARG A 124 5.97 0.79 -17.64
C ARG A 124 6.31 1.77 -16.52
N GLU A 125 5.76 1.59 -15.33
CA GLU A 125 6.06 2.43 -14.16
C GLU A 125 7.54 2.33 -13.75
N MET A 126 8.10 1.12 -13.72
CA MET A 126 9.53 0.92 -13.42
C MET A 126 10.42 1.65 -14.43
N LEU A 127 10.13 1.50 -15.73
CA LEU A 127 10.88 2.18 -16.79
C LEU A 127 10.79 3.71 -16.64
N LEU A 128 9.60 4.24 -16.38
CA LEU A 128 9.40 5.68 -16.18
C LEU A 128 10.16 6.19 -14.95
N ARG A 129 10.19 5.44 -13.85
CA ARG A 129 10.99 5.79 -12.66
C ARG A 129 12.48 5.80 -12.96
N GLU A 130 12.97 4.83 -13.71
CA GLU A 130 14.38 4.76 -14.09
C GLU A 130 14.77 5.91 -15.02
N GLN A 131 13.88 6.25 -15.98
CA GLN A 131 14.04 7.44 -16.82
C GLN A 131 14.04 8.73 -15.99
N LEU A 132 13.13 8.88 -15.03
CA LEU A 132 13.12 10.04 -14.13
C LEU A 132 14.41 10.14 -13.32
N LYS A 133 14.91 9.01 -12.81
CA LYS A 133 16.18 8.97 -12.07
C LYS A 133 17.36 9.36 -12.96
N GLN A 134 17.38 8.89 -14.21
CA GLN A 134 18.43 9.26 -15.16
C GLN A 134 18.34 10.76 -15.52
N ILE A 135 17.13 11.28 -15.75
CA ILE A 135 16.91 12.71 -15.98
C ILE A 135 17.42 13.55 -14.80
N GLN A 136 17.06 13.18 -13.56
CA GLN A 136 17.52 13.85 -12.34
C GLN A 136 19.06 13.84 -12.22
N ARG A 137 19.68 12.70 -12.55
CA ARG A 137 21.14 12.57 -12.55
C ARG A 137 21.82 13.42 -13.63
N GLU A 138 21.21 13.52 -14.81
CA GLU A 138 21.69 14.39 -15.89
C GLU A 138 21.47 15.89 -15.57
N LEU A 139 20.45 16.22 -14.77
CA LEU A 139 20.18 17.58 -14.27
C LEU A 139 21.08 17.99 -13.09
N GLY A 140 21.66 17.04 -12.36
CA GLY A 140 22.50 17.30 -11.18
C GLY A 140 21.73 17.42 -9.85
N ASP A 141 20.45 17.05 -9.84
CA ASP A 141 19.55 17.21 -8.67
C ASP A 141 19.72 16.11 -7.58
N GLU A 142 20.64 15.15 -7.74
CA GLU A 142 20.87 14.09 -6.73
C GLU A 142 21.42 14.65 -5.40
N ASP A 143 22.28 15.68 -5.45
CA ASP A 143 22.87 16.28 -4.23
C ASP A 143 21.86 17.15 -3.43
N GLU A 144 20.83 17.68 -4.10
CA GLU A 144 19.93 18.69 -3.51
C GLU A 144 18.78 18.09 -2.70
N ARG A 145 18.40 16.82 -2.96
CA ARG A 145 17.38 16.12 -2.17
C ARG A 145 17.92 15.63 -0.83
N ASP A 146 19.16 15.15 -0.81
CA ASP A 146 19.84 14.74 0.43
C ASP A 146 19.98 15.95 1.37
N ASP A 147 20.30 17.13 0.84
CA ASP A 147 20.38 18.39 1.62
C ASP A 147 19.07 18.76 2.35
N VAL A 148 17.91 18.54 1.71
CA VAL A 148 16.60 18.84 2.32
C VAL A 148 16.23 17.82 3.40
N GLU A 149 16.58 16.55 3.18
CA GLU A 149 16.34 15.49 4.15
C GLU A 149 17.22 15.68 5.41
N ASP A 150 18.48 16.07 5.24
CA ASP A 150 19.40 16.46 6.33
C ASP A 150 18.84 17.63 7.16
N LEU A 151 18.35 18.69 6.50
CA LEU A 151 17.73 19.83 7.20
C LEU A 151 16.48 19.40 7.97
N ARG A 152 15.68 18.49 7.42
CA ARG A 152 14.48 17.96 8.08
C ARG A 152 14.83 17.17 9.33
N GLU A 153 15.89 16.38 9.30
CA GLU A 153 16.35 15.65 10.49
C GLU A 153 16.83 16.62 11.57
N ARG A 154 17.67 17.59 11.23
CA ARG A 154 18.15 18.61 12.18
C ARG A 154 17.01 19.40 12.83
N VAL A 155 16.00 19.81 12.04
CA VAL A 155 14.83 20.52 12.58
C VAL A 155 14.05 19.67 13.58
N LYS A 156 13.94 18.35 13.38
CA LYS A 156 13.25 17.45 14.32
C LYS A 156 14.02 17.26 15.64
N GLU A 157 15.35 17.34 15.60
CA GLU A 157 16.18 17.25 16.81
C GLU A 157 16.07 18.49 17.71
N LEU A 158 15.71 19.64 17.13
CA LEU A 158 15.50 20.88 17.87
C LEU A 158 14.22 20.80 18.72
N LYS A 159 14.36 21.06 20.02
CA LYS A 159 13.23 21.26 20.92
C LYS A 159 12.78 22.72 20.85
N LEU A 160 11.99 23.06 19.85
CA LEU A 160 11.41 24.40 19.70
C LEU A 160 10.09 24.51 20.49
N ARG A 161 9.66 25.72 20.86
CA ARG A 161 8.30 25.92 21.38
C ARG A 161 7.30 25.89 20.21
N ASP A 162 6.02 25.71 20.53
CA ASP A 162 4.97 25.40 19.54
C ASP A 162 4.87 26.46 18.41
N GLU A 163 5.02 27.74 18.74
CA GLU A 163 5.00 28.83 17.75
C GLU A 163 6.19 28.78 16.78
N GLN A 164 7.42 28.55 17.29
CA GLN A 164 8.60 28.51 16.43
C GLN A 164 8.62 27.24 15.58
N ALA A 165 8.21 26.10 16.13
CA ALA A 165 8.10 24.85 15.40
C ALA A 165 7.15 24.97 14.19
N THR A 166 6.02 25.66 14.38
CA THR A 166 5.02 25.86 13.32
C THR A 166 5.57 26.67 12.15
N GLU A 167 6.27 27.78 12.41
CA GLU A 167 6.86 28.60 11.34
C GLU A 167 8.04 27.89 10.64
N VAL A 168 8.89 27.18 11.39
CA VAL A 168 10.01 26.42 10.79
C VAL A 168 9.48 25.29 9.91
N GLU A 169 8.43 24.58 10.32
CA GLU A 169 7.82 23.53 9.51
C GLU A 169 7.12 24.10 8.27
N ARG A 170 6.53 25.29 8.38
CA ARG A 170 5.93 26.00 7.23
C ARG A 170 6.98 26.34 6.18
N GLU A 171 8.12 26.90 6.59
CA GLU A 171 9.22 27.23 5.68
C GLU A 171 9.90 25.97 5.11
N LEU A 172 10.02 24.89 5.89
CA LEU A 172 10.51 23.60 5.40
C LEU A 172 9.61 23.03 4.29
N LYS A 173 8.29 23.03 4.49
CA LYS A 173 7.31 22.63 3.46
C LYS A 173 7.37 23.52 2.22
N ARG A 174 7.72 24.79 2.39
CA ARG A 174 7.91 25.73 1.27
C ARG A 174 9.17 25.39 0.49
N LEU A 175 10.27 25.05 1.17
CA LEU A 175 11.52 24.61 0.54
C LEU A 175 11.31 23.36 -0.32
N GLU A 176 10.63 22.33 0.21
CA GLU A 176 10.34 21.07 -0.51
C GLU A 176 9.56 21.26 -1.82
N ARG A 177 8.76 22.33 -1.92
CA ARG A 177 7.91 22.61 -3.09
C ARG A 177 8.53 23.59 -4.07
N THR A 178 9.58 24.31 -3.65
CA THR A 178 10.22 25.33 -4.46
C THR A 178 11.30 24.68 -5.31
N SER A 179 11.34 25.01 -6.61
CA SER A 179 12.42 24.53 -7.48
C SER A 179 13.79 25.03 -6.97
N PRO A 180 14.82 24.17 -6.91
CA PRO A 180 16.17 24.55 -6.48
C PRO A 180 16.79 25.70 -7.29
N GLN A 181 16.39 25.85 -8.55
CA GLN A 181 16.83 26.93 -9.44
C GLN A 181 16.22 28.30 -9.09
N SER A 182 15.25 28.34 -8.17
CA SER A 182 14.60 29.57 -7.73
C SER A 182 15.48 30.35 -6.76
N ALA A 183 15.54 31.68 -6.91
CA ALA A 183 16.19 32.56 -5.95
C ALA A 183 15.57 32.47 -4.53
N GLU A 184 14.30 32.05 -4.42
CA GLU A 184 13.65 31.84 -3.12
C GLU A 184 14.19 30.59 -2.40
N TYR A 185 14.64 29.57 -3.12
CA TYR A 185 15.13 28.33 -2.54
C TYR A 185 16.36 28.57 -1.67
N GLN A 186 17.36 29.29 -2.20
CA GLN A 186 18.59 29.61 -1.47
C GLN A 186 18.30 30.45 -0.22
N VAL A 187 17.34 31.37 -0.27
CA VAL A 187 16.98 32.23 0.87
C VAL A 187 16.35 31.40 1.98
N ILE A 188 15.39 30.55 1.66
CA ILE A 188 14.70 29.68 2.64
C ILE A 188 15.69 28.67 3.23
N ARG A 189 16.55 28.07 2.39
CA ARG A 189 17.61 27.16 2.84
C ARG A 189 18.53 27.83 3.86
N THR A 190 19.07 29.00 3.52
CA THR A 190 20.00 29.74 4.41
C THR A 190 19.33 30.09 5.74
N PHE A 191 18.04 30.46 5.71
CA PHE A 191 17.27 30.72 6.92
C PHE A 191 17.14 29.46 7.79
N LEU A 192 16.76 28.32 7.21
CA LEU A 192 16.61 27.06 7.94
C LEU A 192 17.95 26.57 8.50
N GLU A 193 19.04 26.71 7.75
CA GLU A 193 20.40 26.43 8.23
C GLU A 193 20.72 27.25 9.49
N TRP A 194 20.53 28.57 9.45
CA TRP A 194 20.74 29.43 10.61
C TRP A 194 19.90 29.02 11.82
N VAL A 195 18.62 28.70 11.60
CA VAL A 195 17.75 28.23 12.67
C VAL A 195 18.28 26.94 13.28
N THR A 196 18.79 26.00 12.48
CA THR A 196 19.32 24.73 12.98
C THR A 196 20.66 24.84 13.71
N GLU A 197 21.48 25.84 13.38
CA GLU A 197 22.79 26.05 14.03
C GLU A 197 22.69 26.78 15.37
N LEU A 198 21.58 27.47 15.64
CA LEU A 198 21.43 28.24 16.88
C LEU A 198 21.26 27.31 18.10
N PRO A 199 21.93 27.61 19.23
CA PRO A 199 21.85 26.81 20.45
C PRO A 199 20.58 27.11 21.25
N TRP A 200 19.41 26.74 20.73
CA TRP A 200 18.10 27.06 21.34
C TRP A 200 17.97 26.62 22.80
N ASN A 201 18.44 25.42 23.11
CA ASN A 201 18.28 24.78 24.43
C ASN A 201 19.63 24.49 25.11
N VAL A 202 20.72 25.05 24.59
CA VAL A 202 22.07 24.81 25.11
C VAL A 202 22.55 26.10 25.75
N ARG A 203 22.63 26.10 27.08
CA ARG A 203 23.18 27.19 27.88
C ARG A 203 24.37 26.69 28.70
N SER A 204 25.34 27.57 28.95
CA SER A 204 26.42 27.30 29.90
C SER A 204 25.91 27.38 31.34
N GLU A 205 26.49 26.61 32.25
CA GLU A 205 26.28 26.80 33.69
C GLU A 205 26.90 28.14 34.13
N ASP A 206 26.08 29.04 34.67
CA ASP A 206 26.56 30.28 35.28
C ASP A 206 27.22 29.96 36.64
N LYS A 207 28.52 30.27 36.78
CA LYS A 207 29.29 30.11 38.03
C LYS A 207 29.78 31.46 38.52
N ILE A 208 29.05 32.07 39.46
CA ILE A 208 29.39 33.39 40.02
C ILE A 208 30.02 33.23 41.41
N ASP A 209 31.35 33.34 41.48
CA ASP A 209 32.12 33.45 42.72
C ASP A 209 32.75 34.85 42.81
N LEU A 210 32.32 35.64 43.80
CA LEU A 210 32.78 37.01 44.00
C LEU A 210 34.26 37.08 44.41
N SER A 211 34.76 36.08 45.14
CA SER A 211 36.16 36.06 45.60
C SER A 211 37.08 35.86 44.42
N LEU A 212 36.78 34.83 43.61
CA LEU A 212 37.51 34.54 42.37
C LEU A 212 37.38 35.68 41.35
N SER A 213 36.20 36.29 41.24
CA SER A 213 35.98 37.43 40.34
C SER A 213 36.84 38.64 40.73
N SER A 214 37.00 38.92 42.03
CA SER A 214 37.87 40.00 42.51
C SER A 214 39.34 39.73 42.16
N GLU A 215 39.83 38.52 42.40
CA GLU A 215 41.20 38.12 42.07
C GLU A 215 41.49 38.25 40.57
N ILE A 216 40.59 37.75 39.71
CA ILE A 216 40.73 37.86 38.24
C ILE A 216 40.73 39.33 37.80
N LEU A 217 39.85 40.15 38.36
CA LEU A 217 39.77 41.58 38.01
C LEU A 217 41.05 42.34 38.42
N ASP A 218 41.64 41.99 39.56
CA ASP A 218 42.88 42.59 40.04
C ASP A 218 44.12 42.14 39.26
N ASP A 219 44.17 40.87 38.83
CA ASP A 219 45.24 40.33 38.01
C ASP A 219 45.20 40.85 36.55
N ASP A 220 44.01 40.90 35.93
CA ASP A 220 43.87 41.31 34.53
C ASP A 220 43.91 42.84 34.33
N HIS A 221 43.60 43.62 35.38
CA HIS A 221 43.48 45.08 35.28
C HIS A 221 44.11 45.80 36.48
N TYR A 222 45.07 46.69 36.21
CA TYR A 222 45.68 47.53 37.25
C TYR A 222 44.86 48.80 37.53
N GLY A 223 44.49 49.04 38.80
CA GLY A 223 43.68 50.19 39.22
C GLY A 223 42.18 49.99 39.01
N LEU A 224 41.45 51.05 38.61
CA LEU A 224 40.01 51.03 38.31
C LEU A 224 39.11 50.57 39.49
N GLU A 225 39.48 50.93 40.72
CA GLU A 225 38.78 50.53 41.96
C GLU A 225 37.26 50.78 41.87
N ASP A 226 36.84 52.01 41.55
CA ASP A 226 35.42 52.37 41.41
C ASP A 226 34.65 51.53 40.35
N VAL A 227 35.32 51.07 39.29
CA VAL A 227 34.70 50.27 38.22
C VAL A 227 34.63 48.81 38.62
N LYS A 228 35.69 48.28 39.24
CA LYS A 228 35.73 46.90 39.75
C LYS A 228 34.68 46.67 40.83
N ASP A 229 34.56 47.60 41.77
CA ASP A 229 33.53 47.56 42.81
C ASP A 229 32.13 47.48 42.18
N ARG A 230 31.87 48.26 41.13
CA ARG A 230 30.58 48.24 40.43
C ARG A 230 30.30 46.95 39.65
N VAL A 231 31.33 46.32 39.08
CA VAL A 231 31.22 45.00 38.44
C VAL A 231 30.93 43.92 39.49
N LEU A 232 31.62 43.96 40.63
CA LEU A 232 31.39 43.05 41.75
C LEU A 232 29.99 43.25 42.36
N GLU A 233 29.52 44.49 42.50
CA GLU A 233 28.14 44.80 42.91
C GLU A 233 27.12 44.19 41.94
N PHE A 234 27.32 44.34 40.62
CA PHE A 234 26.45 43.75 39.61
C PHE A 234 26.43 42.22 39.70
N LEU A 235 27.60 41.58 39.84
CA LEU A 235 27.72 40.14 40.04
C LEU A 235 27.06 39.68 41.34
N ALA A 236 27.16 40.47 42.41
CA ALA A 236 26.52 40.18 43.69
C ALA A 236 24.99 40.25 43.59
N VAL A 237 24.45 41.24 42.87
CA VAL A 237 23.01 41.34 42.59
C VAL A 237 22.54 40.17 41.72
N ARG A 238 23.29 39.80 40.67
CA ARG A 238 22.95 38.66 39.80
C ARG A 238 23.00 37.33 40.56
N LYS A 239 24.00 37.14 41.44
CA LYS A 239 24.09 35.99 42.34
C LYS A 239 22.88 35.90 43.27
N LEU A 240 22.47 37.02 43.89
CA LEU A 240 21.29 37.08 44.73
C LEU A 240 19.99 36.80 43.96
N GLN A 241 19.87 37.24 42.70
CA GLN A 241 18.72 36.92 41.85
C GLN A 241 18.65 35.43 41.51
N LEU A 242 19.77 34.82 41.13
CA LEU A 242 19.87 33.38 40.86
C LEU A 242 19.54 32.54 42.10
N GLU A 243 20.01 32.94 43.29
CA GLU A 243 19.70 32.25 44.55
C GLU A 243 18.23 32.42 44.99
N ARG A 244 17.61 33.57 44.67
CA ARG A 244 16.24 33.89 45.08
C ARG A 244 15.18 33.30 44.16
N PHE A 245 15.52 33.08 42.90
CA PHE A 245 14.63 32.49 41.89
C PHE A 245 15.32 31.35 41.15
N PRO A 246 15.54 30.19 41.80
CA PRO A 246 16.12 29.03 41.13
C PRO A 246 15.22 28.48 40.01
N ASP A 247 13.90 28.73 40.08
CA ASP A 247 12.90 28.16 39.16
C ASP A 247 12.29 29.17 38.17
N SER A 248 12.64 30.46 38.19
CA SER A 248 12.01 31.44 37.29
C SER A 248 12.50 31.35 35.85
N GLU A 249 13.70 30.81 35.61
CA GLU A 249 14.19 30.57 34.25
C GLU A 249 13.60 29.30 33.62
N THR A 250 12.96 28.44 34.42
CA THR A 250 12.31 27.19 33.97
C THR A 250 10.79 27.33 33.78
N GLN A 251 10.17 28.41 34.23
CA GLN A 251 8.70 28.58 34.19
C GLN A 251 8.15 29.39 33.01
N GLU A 252 8.98 30.11 32.23
CA GLU A 252 8.52 30.69 30.95
C GLU A 252 8.27 29.62 29.85
N GLU A 253 8.52 28.34 30.14
CA GLU A 253 8.21 27.22 29.25
C GLU A 253 6.83 26.57 29.49
N GLY A 254 6.06 27.05 30.49
CA GLY A 254 4.84 26.38 30.94
C GLY A 254 3.50 27.11 30.76
N ASP A 255 3.48 28.44 30.57
CA ASP A 255 2.25 29.22 30.86
C ASP A 255 1.37 29.56 29.63
N ASP A 256 1.73 29.15 28.41
CA ASP A 256 0.88 29.38 27.22
C ASP A 256 -0.12 28.26 26.92
N LYS A 257 -0.23 27.24 27.79
CA LYS A 257 -1.14 26.09 27.56
C LYS A 257 -2.53 26.18 28.20
N ASP A 258 -2.90 27.27 28.90
CA ASP A 258 -4.20 27.32 29.60
C ASP A 258 -5.19 28.43 29.15
N GLU A 259 -4.89 29.25 28.13
CA GLU A 259 -5.87 30.23 27.61
C GLU A 259 -6.66 29.77 26.36
N GLY A 260 -6.35 28.60 25.78
CA GLY A 260 -7.03 28.10 24.57
C GLY A 260 -8.30 27.26 24.77
N ALA A 261 -8.64 26.85 26.00
CA ALA A 261 -9.65 25.82 26.24
C ALA A 261 -11.02 26.33 26.77
N LYS A 262 -11.30 27.63 26.70
CA LYS A 262 -12.61 28.21 27.07
C LYS A 262 -13.23 29.04 25.95
N ASN A 263 -13.41 28.47 24.75
CA ASN A 263 -14.40 29.02 23.82
C ASN A 263 -14.83 28.06 22.69
N LYS A 264 -15.27 26.85 23.03
CA LYS A 264 -16.02 25.98 22.10
C LYS A 264 -16.99 25.11 22.89
N ASP A 265 -18.05 25.72 23.40
CA ASP A 265 -19.29 25.07 23.82
C ASP A 265 -20.37 26.16 23.97
N ASN A 266 -20.82 26.68 22.83
CA ASN A 266 -22.11 27.39 22.68
C ASN A 266 -22.32 27.77 21.22
N ASP A 267 -22.60 26.79 20.34
CA ASP A 267 -23.40 27.05 19.14
C ASP A 267 -23.99 25.76 18.55
N GLU A 268 -24.84 25.08 19.31
CA GLU A 268 -25.83 24.16 18.72
C GLU A 268 -27.13 24.25 19.51
N GLY A 269 -28.12 24.97 18.95
CA GLY A 269 -29.52 24.83 19.35
C GLY A 269 -30.27 26.15 19.46
N GLU A 270 -30.83 26.63 18.35
CA GLU A 270 -32.24 27.04 18.25
C GLU A 270 -32.58 27.49 16.82
N GLY A 271 -32.91 26.50 15.98
CA GLY A 271 -33.77 26.73 14.82
C GLY A 271 -35.22 26.67 15.28
N GLY A 272 -35.93 27.79 15.27
CA GLY A 272 -37.35 27.79 15.64
C GLY A 272 -38.04 29.16 15.57
N ALA A 273 -38.66 29.45 14.42
CA ALA A 273 -39.87 30.26 14.25
C ALA A 273 -39.87 31.74 14.67
N HIS A 274 -39.93 32.64 13.68
CA HIS A 274 -41.16 33.43 13.50
C HIS A 274 -41.21 34.14 12.13
N THR A 275 -42.24 33.79 11.38
CA THR A 275 -42.84 34.55 10.28
C THR A 275 -43.47 35.86 10.79
N ALA A 276 -43.16 36.98 10.14
CA ALA A 276 -44.06 38.09 9.85
C ALA A 276 -43.46 38.93 8.72
#